data_AF-A0A4Q1BXD8-F1
#
_entry.id   AF-A0A4Q1BXD8-F1
#
_cell.length_a   1.000
_cell.length_b   1.000
_cell.length_c   1.000
_cell.angle_alpha   90.00
_cell.angle_beta   90.00
_cell.angle_gamma   90.00
#
_symmetry.space_group_name_H-M   'P 1'
#
loop_
_entity.id
_entity.type
_entity.pdbx_description
1 polymer ?
#
loop_
_entity_poly.entity_id
_entity_poly.type
_entity_poly.pdbx_seq_one_letter_code
_entity_poly.pdbx_strand_id
1 'polypeptide(L)' 'MEVKDSNGNLLNDGDSVTVIKDLKVRGSSGVIKRGTMVRNIRLTDFEGEVEGKVEKTMMVLKTEFLKKA' A
#
# COMPACT_ATOMS: atom_id res chain seq x y z
N MET A 1 9.97 -9.76 -11.03
CA MET A 1 9.45 -8.43 -10.70
C MET A 1 9.65 -8.24 -9.21
N GLU A 2 10.39 -7.20 -8.85
CA GLU A 2 10.72 -6.91 -7.46
C GLU A 2 9.87 -5.73 -7.00
N VAL A 3 8.80 -6.03 -6.26
CA VAL A 3 7.95 -4.98 -5.69
C VAL A 3 8.67 -4.41 -4.46
N LYS A 4 8.96 -3.11 -4.49
CA LYS A 4 9.71 -2.41 -3.43
C LYS A 4 8.88 -1.31 -2.80
N ASP A 5 9.03 -1.13 -1.49
CA ASP A 5 8.45 0.01 -0.77
C ASP A 5 9.19 1.32 -1.08
N SER A 6 8.71 2.43 -0.53
CA SER A 6 9.33 3.76 -0.68
C SER A 6 10.79 3.85 -0.21
N ASN A 7 11.30 2.89 0.57
CA ASN A 7 12.67 2.86 1.05
C ASN A 7 13.54 1.82 0.32
N GLY A 8 12.99 1.13 -0.69
CA GLY A 8 13.70 0.11 -1.46
C GLY A 8 13.67 -1.30 -0.86
N ASN A 9 12.87 -1.54 0.18
CA ASN A 9 12.70 -2.87 0.78
C ASN A 9 11.76 -3.72 -0.07
N LEU A 10 12.13 -4.99 -0.26
CA LEU A 10 11.28 -5.97 -0.94
C LEU A 10 10.00 -6.26 -0.15
N LEU A 11 8.88 -6.17 -0.85
CA LEU A 11 7.56 -6.55 -0.38
C LEU A 11 7.20 -7.94 -0.91
N ASN A 12 6.50 -8.73 -0.10
CA ASN A 12 5.99 -10.04 -0.46
C ASN A 12 4.51 -10.15 -0.14
N ASP A 13 3.84 -11.13 -0.74
CA ASP A 13 2.47 -11.47 -0.38
C ASP A 13 2.37 -11.83 1.12
N GLY A 14 1.39 -11.25 1.79
CA GLY A 14 1.18 -11.41 3.23
C GLY A 14 1.93 -10.40 4.10
N ASP A 15 2.84 -9.58 3.55
CA ASP A 15 3.52 -8.53 4.31
C ASP A 15 2.52 -7.49 4.87
N SER A 16 3.01 -6.70 5.82
CA SER A 16 2.31 -5.53 6.33
C SER A 16 3.07 -4.27 5.95
N VAL A 17 2.35 -3.23 5.56
CA VAL A 17 2.91 -1.95 5.14
C VAL A 17 2.17 -0.80 5.83
N THR A 18 2.84 0.32 5.97
CA THR A 18 2.30 1.53 6.57
C THR A 18 2.36 2.67 5.57
N VAL A 19 1.27 3.44 5.49
CA VAL A 19 1.17 4.60 4.62
C VAL A 19 2.01 5.75 5.18
N ILE A 20 2.93 6.30 4.38
CA ILE A 20 3.90 7.32 4.86
C ILE A 20 3.39 8.77 4.73
N LYS A 21 2.30 9.01 4.01
CA LYS A 21 1.69 10.33 3.78
C LYS A 21 0.17 10.22 3.59
N ASP A 22 -0.58 11.31 3.74
CA ASP A 22 -2.02 11.29 3.46
C ASP A 22 -2.28 11.04 1.96
N LEU A 23 -3.11 10.05 1.64
CA LEU A 23 -3.48 9.68 0.27
C LEU A 23 -4.95 9.96 0.03
N LYS A 24 -5.25 10.78 -0.99
CA LYS A 24 -6.63 10.98 -1.44
C LYS A 24 -7.06 9.81 -2.32
N VAL A 25 -8.18 9.18 -1.99
CA VAL A 25 -8.73 8.10 -2.80
C VAL A 25 -9.36 8.70 -4.06
N ARG A 26 -8.91 8.27 -5.24
CA ARG A 26 -9.54 8.70 -6.50
C ARG A 26 -10.95 8.09 -6.58
N GLY A 27 -11.95 8.92 -6.89
CA GLY A 27 -13.36 8.48 -6.97
C GLY A 27 -14.10 8.47 -5.63
N SER A 28 -13.53 8.99 -4.55
CA SER A 28 -14.21 9.16 -3.27
C SER A 28 -13.71 10.41 -2.54
N SER A 29 -14.50 10.90 -1.58
CA SER A 29 -14.09 12.00 -0.68
C SER A 29 -13.18 11.51 0.47
N GLY A 30 -12.89 10.21 0.52
CA GLY A 30 -12.07 9.58 1.56
C GLY A 30 -10.58 9.90 1.42
N VAL A 31 -9.91 10.02 2.57
CA VAL A 31 -8.47 10.22 2.67
C VAL A 31 -7.90 9.12 3.57
N ILE A 32 -6.94 8.36 3.05
CA ILE A 32 -6.16 7.41 3.84
C ILE A 32 -5.10 8.20 4.57
N LYS A 33 -5.17 8.19 5.91
CA LYS A 33 -4.25 8.98 6.72
C LYS A 33 -2.86 8.35 6.79
N ARG A 34 -1.84 9.20 6.89
CA ARG A 34 -0.48 8.78 7.26
C ARG A 34 -0.53 7.95 8.53
N GLY A 35 0.25 6.87 8.57
CA GLY A 35 0.27 5.92 9.68
C GLY A 35 -0.78 4.82 9.58
N THR A 36 -1.68 4.86 8.59
CA THR A 36 -2.60 3.75 8.34
C THR A 36 -1.81 2.50 7.98
N MET A 37 -2.03 1.43 8.74
CA MET A 37 -1.42 0.13 8.50
C MET A 37 -2.32 -0.71 7.59
N VAL A 38 -1.71 -1.32 6.58
CA VAL A 38 -2.34 -2.22 5.62
C VAL A 38 -1.69 -3.59 5.80
N ARG A 39 -2.47 -4.56 6.25
CA ARG A 39 -1.98 -5.90 6.60
C ARG A 39 -2.40 -6.90 5.55
N ASN A 40 -1.60 -7.95 5.36
CA ASN A 40 -1.85 -8.98 4.34
C ASN A 40 -1.95 -8.38 2.94
N ILE A 41 -0.97 -7.57 2.55
CA ILE A 41 -0.92 -7.06 1.17
C ILE A 41 -0.69 -8.20 0.19
N ARG A 42 -1.13 -8.00 -1.04
CA ARG A 42 -0.86 -8.89 -2.17
C ARG A 42 -0.08 -8.14 -3.23
N LEU A 43 0.91 -8.81 -3.80
CA LEU A 43 1.64 -8.29 -4.93
C LEU A 43 0.74 -8.32 -6.17
N THR A 44 0.88 -7.32 -7.03
CA THR A 44 0.19 -7.27 -8.33
C THR A 44 1.18 -7.56 -9.45
N ASP A 45 0.69 -7.65 -10.69
CA ASP A 45 1.55 -7.72 -11.87
C ASP A 45 2.35 -6.44 -12.15
N PHE A 46 2.14 -5.36 -11.37
CA PHE A 46 2.83 -4.08 -11.50
C PHE A 46 3.78 -3.83 -10.32
N GLU A 47 5.06 -3.55 -10.62
CA GLU A 47 6.11 -3.35 -9.61
C GLU A 47 5.89 -2.14 -8.67
N GLY A 48 5.04 -1.20 -9.10
CA GLY A 48 4.69 0.01 -8.34
C GLY A 48 3.39 -0.09 -7.55
N GLU A 49 2.71 -1.23 -7.57
CA GLU A 49 1.35 -1.37 -7.03
C GLU A 49 1.18 -2.64 -6.19
N VAL A 50 0.46 -2.50 -5.08
CA VAL A 50 0.05 -3.62 -4.24
C VAL A 50 -1.44 -3.54 -3.94
N GLU A 51 -2.09 -4.68 -3.84
CA GLU A 51 -3.46 -4.77 -3.38
C GLU A 51 -3.47 -4.90 -1.86
N GLY A 52 -4.32 -4.11 -1.19
CA GLY A 52 -4.41 -4.11 0.25
C GLY A 52 -5.81 -3.78 0.74
N LYS A 53 -6.10 -4.19 1.98
CA LYS A 53 -7.38 -3.89 2.64
C LYS A 53 -7.21 -2.73 3.61
N VAL A 54 -7.90 -1.63 3.33
CA VAL A 54 -7.92 -0.43 4.17
C VAL A 54 -9.37 -0.18 4.62
N GLU A 55 -9.61 -0.05 5.92
CA GLU A 55 -10.96 0.21 6.49
C GLU A 55 -12.07 -0.71 5.94
N LYS A 56 -11.74 -1.99 5.76
CA LYS A 56 -12.60 -3.05 5.20
C LYS A 56 -12.84 -3.01 3.68
N THR A 57 -12.27 -2.05 2.98
CA THR A 57 -12.34 -1.94 1.51
C THR A 57 -11.05 -2.44 0.88
N MET A 58 -11.15 -3.26 -0.17
CA MET A 58 -9.99 -3.64 -0.99
C MET A 58 -9.66 -2.53 -1.98
N MET A 59 -8.38 -2.17 -2.08
CA MET A 59 -7.90 -1.13 -2.98
C MET A 59 -6.46 -1.38 -3.42
N VAL A 60 -6.12 -0.84 -4.58
CA VAL A 60 -4.74 -0.82 -5.09
C VAL A 60 -4.04 0.42 -4.57
N LEU A 61 -2.86 0.22 -3.97
CA LEU A 61 -2.04 1.25 -3.37
C LEU A 61 -0.70 1.31 -4.08
N LYS A 62 -0.21 2.52 -4.32
CA LYS A 62 1.12 2.72 -4.89
C LYS A 62 2.22 2.51 -3.85
N THR A 63 3.22 1.71 -4.20
CA THR A 63 4.32 1.35 -3.30
C THR A 63 5.25 2.52 -2.95
N GLU A 64 5.34 3.54 -3.81
CA GLU A 64 6.04 4.81 -3.55
C GLU A 64 5.53 5.57 -2.31
N PHE A 65 4.34 5.22 -1.79
CA PHE A 65 3.75 5.83 -0.60
C PHE A 65 3.61 4.86 0.58
N LEU A 66 4.18 3.66 0.44
CA LEU A 66 4.12 2.61 1.43
C LEU A 66 5.51 2.39 2.03
N LYS A 67 5.53 2.03 3.30
CA LYS A 67 6.73 1.59 4.00
C LYS A 67 6.50 0.20 4.58
N LYS A 68 7.44 -0.72 4.40
CA LYS A 68 7.38 -2.03 5.07
C LYS A 68 7.32 -1.85 6.59
N ALA A 69 6.32 -2.47 7.23
CA ALA A 69 6.08 -2.38 8.67
C ALA A 69 6.85 -3.47 9.43
#